data_AF-A0Q6U2-F1
#
_entry.id   AF-A0Q6U2-F1
#
_cell.length_a   1.000
_cell.length_b   1.000
_cell.length_c   1.000
_cell.angle_alpha   90.00
_cell.angle_beta   90.00
_cell.angle_gamma   90.00
#
_symmetry.space_group_name_H-M   'P 1'
#
loop_
_entity.id
_entity.type
_entity.pdbx_description
1 polymer ?
#
loop_
_entity_poly.entity_id
_entity_poly.type
_entity_poly.pdbx_seq_one_letter_code
_entity_poly.pdbx_strand_id
1 'polypeptide(L)'
;MAIDLLKLQKKLGYDVDTGGMCYGIAYMAIQAIIRDDLAAYISRIEYLEKTLSQHNNNEDAAINEIVEKINVAYEKRKNKQNLDCDEIKLLDILNWLDGVQIYHNYNNLLSGGQNYKNATNFFSANTNQNEKENRKIFVIAKELNILTKELINDIFDKIDNSKEPIAFSLSAPGHIISIGKSSNYKPIYLVNHNIHKHILNKKSLYSEVFCTFKYSMRIALSIFRYSYQEENISIKYVTNNLDKDDLCNLLCLALQNGHTEAIKVYIEGISNLSGINKQQLLAAKRENDGTPGLCLALCNGHVEAIKVYIEEISNFPGIDKQQLLAAKNQRGTPGLFIALQQGHAEAIKAYIEGIFNLSGIDIQGLLAAKISDGTPGLFMALQNGHAEAIKAYIEGIFNIPGINRRELLAAKTLDGTPGLNIALQQGHSQAAKTYKETISKFMMLRNGLP
;
A
#
# COMPACT_ATOMS: atom_id res chain seq x y z
N MET A 1 0.53 16.07 -19.31
CA MET A 1 0.93 14.65 -19.45
C MET A 1 2.38 14.66 -19.88
N ALA A 2 3.17 13.75 -19.36
CA ALA A 2 4.61 13.78 -19.54
C ALA A 2 5.05 12.85 -20.66
N ILE A 3 5.94 13.33 -21.52
CA ILE A 3 6.56 12.55 -22.59
C ILE A 3 7.36 11.37 -22.04
N ASP A 4 7.43 10.27 -22.79
CA ASP A 4 8.30 9.15 -22.46
C ASP A 4 9.77 9.48 -22.76
N LEU A 5 10.47 10.02 -21.75
CA LEU A 5 11.89 10.37 -21.83
C LEU A 5 12.81 9.16 -22.11
N LEU A 6 12.42 7.95 -21.72
CA LEU A 6 13.20 6.74 -21.98
C LEU A 6 13.14 6.40 -23.47
N LYS A 7 11.93 6.43 -24.03
CA LYS A 7 11.70 6.20 -25.46
C LYS A 7 12.36 7.27 -26.33
N LEU A 8 12.31 8.53 -25.92
CA LEU A 8 13.00 9.63 -26.59
C LEU A 8 14.52 9.39 -26.62
N GLN A 9 15.14 9.09 -25.48
CA GLN A 9 16.58 8.85 -25.42
C GLN A 9 17.01 7.63 -26.24
N LYS A 10 16.24 6.54 -26.22
CA LYS A 10 16.51 5.37 -27.08
C LYS A 10 16.48 5.71 -28.56
N LYS A 11 15.52 6.53 -29.03
CA LYS A 11 15.47 6.98 -30.43
C LYS A 11 16.61 7.93 -30.81
N LEU A 12 17.16 8.67 -29.84
CA LEU A 12 18.36 9.50 -30.01
C LEU A 12 19.66 8.70 -29.94
N GLY A 13 19.61 7.39 -29.73
CA GLY A 13 20.78 6.50 -29.74
C GLY A 13 21.48 6.35 -28.39
N TYR A 14 20.86 6.81 -27.31
CA TYR A 14 21.41 6.62 -25.96
C TYR A 14 21.19 5.19 -25.46
N ASP A 15 22.24 4.61 -24.87
CA ASP A 15 22.15 3.35 -24.13
C ASP A 15 21.62 3.61 -22.72
N VAL A 16 20.31 3.49 -22.56
CA VAL A 16 19.60 3.72 -21.30
C VAL A 16 18.61 2.60 -21.01
N ASP A 17 18.64 2.15 -19.77
CA ASP A 17 17.63 1.30 -19.18
C ASP A 17 16.77 2.06 -18.17
N THR A 18 15.67 1.43 -17.76
CA THR A 18 14.84 1.93 -16.66
C THR A 18 15.62 1.95 -15.33
N GLY A 19 16.62 1.08 -15.19
CA GLY A 19 17.44 0.87 -14.00
C GLY A 19 18.58 1.86 -13.87
N GLY A 20 18.27 3.15 -13.68
CA GLY A 20 19.30 4.15 -13.42
C GLY A 20 18.95 5.55 -13.89
N MET A 21 18.03 5.68 -14.86
CA MET A 21 17.70 6.97 -15.48
C MET A 21 17.18 7.99 -14.46
N CYS A 22 16.44 7.50 -13.45
CA CYS A 22 15.96 8.32 -12.34
C CYS A 22 17.10 9.04 -11.61
N TYR A 23 18.30 8.44 -11.49
CA TYR A 23 19.47 9.09 -10.90
C TYR A 23 19.95 10.26 -11.75
N GLY A 24 20.08 10.07 -13.06
CA GLY A 24 20.53 11.15 -13.94
C GLY A 24 19.58 12.34 -13.97
N ILE A 25 18.27 12.07 -14.07
CA ILE A 25 17.25 13.12 -14.03
C ILE A 25 17.24 13.83 -12.67
N ALA A 26 17.26 13.09 -11.56
CA ALA A 26 17.24 13.66 -10.22
C ALA A 26 18.48 14.54 -9.96
N TYR A 27 19.67 14.11 -10.37
CA TYR A 27 20.89 14.90 -10.19
C TYR A 27 20.92 16.16 -11.07
N MET A 28 20.47 16.07 -12.32
CA MET A 28 20.33 17.25 -13.19
C MET A 28 19.36 18.28 -12.61
N ALA A 29 18.26 17.82 -12.00
CA ALA A 29 17.31 18.70 -11.30
C ALA A 29 17.93 19.33 -10.04
N ILE A 30 18.67 18.57 -9.22
CA ILE A 30 19.39 19.10 -8.05
C ILE A 30 20.38 20.20 -8.46
N GLN A 31 21.14 19.97 -9.53
CA GLN A 31 22.08 20.96 -10.07
C GLN A 31 21.35 22.23 -10.51
N ALA A 32 20.25 22.09 -11.24
CA ALA A 32 19.44 23.23 -11.67
C ALA A 32 18.90 24.04 -10.48
N ILE A 33 18.41 23.36 -9.44
CA ILE A 33 17.90 24.02 -8.23
C ILE A 33 19.01 24.82 -7.55
N ILE A 34 20.14 24.17 -7.22
CA ILE A 34 21.22 24.79 -6.44
C ILE A 34 21.90 25.95 -7.21
N ARG A 35 21.88 25.90 -8.55
CA ARG A 35 22.43 26.94 -9.43
C ARG A 35 21.45 28.06 -9.76
N ASP A 36 20.23 28.05 -9.19
CA ASP A 36 19.16 28.98 -9.55
C ASP A 36 18.75 28.94 -11.04
N ASP A 37 18.94 27.80 -11.69
CA ASP A 37 18.63 27.56 -13.11
C ASP A 37 17.41 26.63 -13.29
N LEU A 38 16.56 26.53 -12.26
CA LEU A 38 15.36 25.69 -12.29
C LEU A 38 14.39 26.08 -13.42
N ALA A 39 14.30 27.37 -13.75
CA ALA A 39 13.46 27.84 -14.86
C ALA A 39 13.91 27.27 -16.21
N ALA A 40 15.22 27.21 -16.48
CA ALA A 40 15.71 26.60 -17.71
C ALA A 40 15.45 25.09 -17.72
N TYR A 41 15.63 24.41 -16.58
CA TYR A 41 15.30 22.98 -16.44
C TYR A 41 13.83 22.72 -16.80
N ILE A 42 12.91 23.49 -16.24
CA ILE A 42 11.47 23.34 -16.47
C ILE A 42 11.11 23.65 -17.92
N SER A 43 11.67 24.71 -18.50
CA SER A 43 11.38 25.09 -19.90
C SER A 43 11.75 24.00 -20.93
N ARG A 44 12.72 23.12 -20.62
CA ARG A 44 13.06 21.96 -21.47
C ARG A 44 11.93 20.93 -21.46
N ILE A 45 11.37 20.66 -20.28
CA ILE A 45 10.25 19.73 -20.10
C ILE A 45 8.97 20.28 -20.73
N GLU A 46 8.65 21.55 -20.47
CA GLU A 46 7.46 22.22 -21.04
C GLU A 46 7.48 22.21 -22.57
N TYR A 47 8.66 22.36 -23.18
CA TYR A 47 8.82 22.23 -24.62
C TYR A 47 8.40 20.84 -25.11
N LEU A 48 8.90 19.78 -24.47
CA LEU A 48 8.58 18.40 -24.84
C LEU A 48 7.09 18.08 -24.65
N GLU A 49 6.50 18.51 -23.54
CA GLU A 49 5.08 18.31 -23.25
C GLU A 49 4.16 19.11 -24.21
N LYS A 50 4.60 20.29 -24.63
CA LYS A 50 3.89 21.09 -25.65
C LYS A 50 3.88 20.35 -26.98
N THR A 51 5.01 19.81 -27.43
CA THR A 51 5.07 19.00 -28.66
C THR A 51 4.19 17.76 -28.55
N LEU A 52 4.20 17.06 -27.41
CA LEU A 52 3.31 15.92 -27.17
C LEU A 52 1.82 16.32 -27.29
N SER A 53 1.45 17.47 -26.73
CA SER A 53 0.08 17.97 -26.77
C SER A 53 -0.38 18.32 -28.19
N GLN A 54 0.52 18.83 -29.03
CA GLN A 54 0.24 19.12 -30.45
C GLN A 54 -0.08 17.86 -31.27
N HIS A 55 0.42 16.70 -30.84
CA HIS A 55 0.16 15.40 -31.46
C HIS A 55 -1.01 14.64 -30.84
N ASN A 56 -1.94 15.33 -30.18
CA ASN A 56 -3.05 14.70 -29.45
C ASN A 56 -2.57 13.62 -28.46
N ASN A 57 -1.38 13.82 -27.87
CA ASN A 57 -0.72 12.89 -26.96
C ASN A 57 -0.28 11.55 -27.57
N ASN A 58 -0.06 11.52 -28.89
CA ASN A 58 0.59 10.40 -29.54
C ASN A 58 2.12 10.48 -29.31
N GLU A 59 2.61 9.69 -28.35
CA GLU A 59 4.04 9.59 -27.99
C GLU A 59 4.94 9.29 -29.20
N ASP A 60 4.55 8.37 -30.08
CA ASP A 60 5.40 7.99 -31.21
C ASP A 60 5.57 9.12 -32.21
N ALA A 61 4.48 9.80 -32.55
CA ALA A 61 4.50 10.93 -33.47
C ALA A 61 5.31 12.10 -32.89
N ALA A 62 5.06 12.46 -31.63
CA ALA A 62 5.75 13.57 -30.96
C ALA A 62 7.26 13.29 -30.83
N ILE A 63 7.63 12.09 -30.36
CA ILE A 63 9.05 11.73 -30.20
C ILE A 63 9.74 11.69 -31.57
N ASN A 64 9.10 11.17 -32.61
CA ASN A 64 9.69 11.16 -33.97
C ASN A 64 9.97 12.59 -34.46
N GLU A 65 9.03 13.51 -34.29
CA GLU A 65 9.22 14.91 -34.65
C GLU A 65 10.39 15.54 -33.88
N ILE A 66 10.46 15.32 -32.56
CA ILE A 66 11.52 15.88 -31.71
C ILE A 66 12.89 15.35 -32.17
N VAL A 67 13.01 14.05 -32.41
CA VAL A 67 14.25 13.41 -32.88
C VAL A 67 14.68 13.98 -34.24
N GLU A 68 13.75 14.11 -35.18
CA GLU A 68 14.03 14.68 -36.50
C GLU A 68 14.53 16.13 -36.38
N LYS A 69 13.83 16.98 -35.61
CA LYS A 69 14.23 18.37 -35.40
C LYS A 69 15.57 18.51 -34.70
N ILE A 70 15.86 17.67 -33.69
CA ILE A 70 17.18 17.64 -33.03
C ILE A 70 18.27 17.30 -34.05
N ASN A 71 18.08 16.29 -34.89
CA ASN A 71 19.07 15.89 -35.89
C ASN A 71 19.34 17.00 -36.92
N VAL A 72 18.29 17.69 -37.37
CA VAL A 72 18.43 18.86 -38.25
C VAL A 72 19.23 19.97 -37.58
N ALA A 73 18.86 20.36 -36.35
CA ALA A 73 19.58 21.38 -35.59
C ALA A 73 21.05 21.00 -35.36
N TYR A 74 21.32 19.72 -35.09
CA TYR A 74 22.66 19.19 -34.86
C TYR A 74 23.53 19.28 -36.12
N GLU A 75 23.01 18.87 -37.30
CA GLU A 75 23.75 18.99 -38.56
C GLU A 75 23.98 20.45 -38.96
N LYS A 76 23.02 21.35 -38.71
CA LYS A 76 23.24 22.80 -38.88
C LYS A 76 24.40 23.31 -38.02
N ARG A 77 24.43 22.95 -36.74
CA ARG A 77 25.51 23.33 -35.80
C ARG A 77 26.87 22.79 -36.26
N LYS A 78 26.92 21.52 -36.66
CA LYS A 78 28.14 20.86 -37.18
C LYS A 78 28.68 21.55 -38.43
N ASN A 79 27.78 22.01 -39.31
CA ASN A 79 28.13 22.76 -40.51
C ASN A 79 28.30 24.28 -40.27
N LYS A 80 28.36 24.73 -39.00
CA LYS A 80 28.53 26.13 -38.58
C LYS A 80 27.48 27.08 -39.17
N GLN A 81 26.26 26.58 -39.39
CA GLN A 81 25.14 27.39 -39.83
C GLN A 81 24.49 28.11 -38.65
N ASN A 82 23.81 29.23 -38.92
CA ASN A 82 23.04 29.95 -37.90
C ASN A 82 21.85 29.10 -37.45
N LEU A 83 21.61 29.08 -36.15
CA LEU A 83 20.50 28.38 -35.52
C LEU A 83 19.43 29.38 -35.09
N ASP A 84 18.16 29.01 -35.26
CA ASP A 84 17.06 29.77 -34.68
C ASP A 84 16.83 29.42 -33.19
N CYS A 85 15.86 30.09 -32.55
CA CYS A 85 15.58 29.89 -31.13
C CYS A 85 15.03 28.49 -30.81
N ASP A 86 14.27 27.87 -31.73
CA ASP A 86 13.71 26.53 -31.56
C ASP A 86 14.84 25.49 -31.63
N GLU A 87 15.73 25.64 -32.61
CA GLU A 87 16.90 24.78 -32.81
C GLU A 87 17.88 24.88 -31.64
N ILE A 88 18.13 26.08 -31.13
CA ILE A 88 18.94 26.27 -29.91
C ILE A 88 18.28 25.54 -28.73
N LYS A 89 16.96 25.60 -28.60
CA LYS A 89 16.25 24.93 -27.51
C LYS A 89 16.31 23.40 -27.61
N LEU A 90 16.19 22.85 -28.82
CA LEU A 90 16.32 21.43 -29.08
C LEU A 90 17.73 20.91 -28.77
N LEU A 91 18.77 21.67 -29.12
CA LEU A 91 20.14 21.32 -28.75
C LEU A 91 20.42 21.49 -27.25
N ASP A 92 19.75 22.43 -26.58
CA ASP A 92 19.76 22.57 -25.13
C ASP A 92 19.10 21.36 -24.43
N ILE A 93 18.02 20.82 -25.00
CA ILE A 93 17.41 19.55 -24.55
C ILE A 93 18.39 18.39 -24.77
N LEU A 94 19.06 18.32 -25.93
CA LEU A 94 20.06 17.28 -26.19
C LEU A 94 21.21 17.33 -25.17
N ASN A 95 21.78 18.51 -24.89
CA ASN A 95 22.82 18.67 -23.88
C ASN A 95 22.33 18.29 -22.46
N TRP A 96 21.05 18.52 -22.16
CA TRP A 96 20.45 18.09 -20.90
C TRP A 96 20.38 16.56 -20.80
N LEU A 97 20.00 15.87 -21.88
CA LEU A 97 20.01 14.41 -21.96
C LEU A 97 21.43 13.83 -21.86
N ASP A 98 22.43 14.49 -22.46
CA ASP A 98 23.85 14.12 -22.27
C ASP A 98 24.23 14.17 -20.78
N GLY A 99 23.77 15.21 -20.06
CA GLY A 99 23.96 15.34 -18.62
C GLY A 99 23.30 14.20 -17.83
N VAL A 100 22.08 13.81 -18.18
CA VAL A 100 21.40 12.64 -17.59
C VAL A 100 22.23 11.38 -17.75
N GLN A 101 22.85 11.18 -18.92
CA GLN A 101 23.65 9.99 -19.22
C GLN A 101 24.97 9.92 -18.49
N ILE A 102 25.63 11.05 -18.27
CA ILE A 102 26.85 11.11 -17.45
C ILE A 102 26.59 10.58 -16.04
N TYR A 103 25.43 10.91 -15.47
CA TYR A 103 25.03 10.46 -14.14
C TYR A 103 24.45 9.03 -14.12
N HIS A 104 23.85 8.57 -15.22
CA HIS A 104 23.35 7.18 -15.37
C HIS A 104 24.50 6.17 -15.38
N ASN A 105 25.55 6.43 -16.17
CA ASN A 105 26.53 5.40 -16.53
C ASN A 105 27.93 5.65 -15.95
N TYR A 106 27.98 6.10 -14.70
CA TYR A 106 29.22 6.53 -14.02
C TYR A 106 30.32 5.45 -13.94
N ASN A 107 29.98 4.16 -14.12
CA ASN A 107 30.93 3.04 -14.05
C ASN A 107 31.57 2.66 -15.40
N ASN A 108 30.93 2.89 -16.56
CA ASN A 108 31.41 2.35 -17.84
C ASN A 108 31.89 3.41 -18.86
N LEU A 109 31.62 4.70 -18.67
CA LEU A 109 31.87 5.73 -19.71
C LEU A 109 33.20 6.50 -19.58
N LEU A 110 33.97 6.33 -18.49
CA LEU A 110 34.93 7.36 -18.06
C LEU A 110 36.38 6.88 -17.85
N SER A 111 36.93 6.09 -18.78
CA SER A 111 38.36 5.71 -18.84
C SER A 111 39.25 6.79 -19.48
N GLY A 112 38.98 8.08 -19.25
CA GLY A 112 39.68 9.20 -19.86
C GLY A 112 40.10 10.29 -18.88
N GLY A 113 41.34 10.21 -18.38
CA GLY A 113 42.28 11.32 -18.11
C GLY A 113 41.92 12.55 -17.25
N GLN A 114 40.67 12.79 -16.85
CA GLN A 114 40.32 13.91 -15.97
C GLN A 114 39.97 13.37 -14.58
N ASN A 115 40.59 13.96 -13.56
CA ASN A 115 40.49 13.51 -12.19
C ASN A 115 39.18 14.00 -11.54
N TYR A 116 38.06 13.37 -11.92
CA TYR A 116 36.70 13.70 -11.44
C TYR A 116 36.43 13.29 -9.98
N LYS A 117 37.42 12.72 -9.28
CA LYS A 117 37.35 12.47 -7.82
C LYS A 117 36.96 13.72 -7.05
N ASN A 118 37.23 14.92 -7.59
CA ASN A 118 36.79 16.18 -7.00
C ASN A 118 35.27 16.44 -7.12
N ALA A 119 34.60 15.97 -8.18
CA ALA A 119 33.15 16.13 -8.36
C ALA A 119 32.35 15.09 -7.55
N THR A 120 32.89 13.88 -7.34
CA THR A 120 32.28 12.91 -6.42
C THR A 120 32.61 13.21 -4.96
N ASN A 121 33.74 13.86 -4.65
CA ASN A 121 34.00 14.43 -3.32
C ASN A 121 33.03 15.56 -2.94
N PHE A 122 32.36 16.19 -3.92
CA PHE A 122 31.27 17.14 -3.66
C PHE A 122 30.01 16.46 -3.09
N PHE A 123 29.83 15.16 -3.35
CA PHE A 123 28.68 14.36 -2.90
C PHE A 123 29.02 13.27 -1.88
N SER A 124 30.30 12.91 -1.73
CA SER A 124 30.74 11.86 -0.79
C SER A 124 30.83 12.43 0.62
N ALA A 125 30.02 11.87 1.52
CA ALA A 125 30.01 12.25 2.92
C ALA A 125 31.32 11.84 3.61
N ASN A 126 32.23 12.78 3.86
CA ASN A 126 33.27 12.62 4.89
C ASN A 126 33.38 13.87 5.78
N THR A 127 32.75 13.74 6.95
CA THR A 127 33.21 14.09 8.31
C THR A 127 34.39 15.05 8.49
N ASN A 128 34.20 16.35 8.27
CA ASN A 128 34.98 17.39 8.97
C ASN A 128 34.04 18.48 9.51
N GLN A 129 34.16 18.82 10.79
CA GLN A 129 33.27 19.73 11.53
C GLN A 129 33.35 21.19 11.05
N ASN A 130 34.47 21.60 10.44
CA ASN A 130 34.74 23.00 10.08
C ASN A 130 34.09 23.45 8.75
N GLU A 131 33.46 22.56 7.98
CA GLU A 131 32.78 22.90 6.71
C GLU A 131 31.25 23.02 6.87
N LYS A 132 30.71 22.89 8.08
CA LYS A 132 29.25 22.86 8.29
C LYS A 132 28.54 24.19 8.02
N GLU A 133 29.24 25.32 8.10
CA GLU A 133 28.60 26.65 8.05
C GLU A 133 28.31 27.17 6.64
N ASN A 134 28.89 26.59 5.58
CA ASN A 134 28.71 27.03 4.18
C ASN A 134 28.13 25.95 3.24
N ARG A 135 27.62 24.82 3.76
CA ARG A 135 27.12 23.71 2.92
C ARG A 135 25.70 23.99 2.39
N LYS A 136 25.58 24.05 1.05
CA LYS A 136 24.29 24.04 0.31
C LYS A 136 23.77 22.62 -0.01
N ILE A 137 24.49 21.57 0.39
CA ILE A 137 24.15 20.16 0.14
C ILE A 137 24.14 19.38 1.45
N PHE A 138 23.02 18.74 1.74
CA PHE A 138 22.81 17.94 2.93
C PHE A 138 22.62 16.47 2.56
N VAL A 139 23.56 15.61 2.94
CA VAL A 139 23.38 14.15 2.89
C VAL A 139 22.84 13.70 4.24
N ILE A 140 21.54 13.41 4.31
CA ILE A 140 20.92 12.85 5.53
C ILE A 140 21.19 11.34 5.52
N ALA A 141 22.38 10.94 5.93
CA ALA A 141 22.81 9.54 5.97
C ALA A 141 22.30 8.75 7.19
N LYS A 142 21.48 9.36 8.07
CA LYS A 142 21.24 8.81 9.42
C LYS A 142 19.97 8.01 9.63
N GLU A 143 19.12 7.84 8.62
CA GLU A 143 17.85 7.11 8.76
C GLU A 143 17.59 6.22 7.56
N LEU A 144 18.47 5.23 7.35
CA LEU A 144 18.29 4.17 6.34
C LEU A 144 17.06 3.28 6.57
N ASN A 145 16.16 3.64 7.49
CA ASN A 145 14.89 2.98 7.69
C ASN A 145 13.76 4.02 7.71
N ILE A 146 13.17 4.22 6.51
CA ILE A 146 11.84 4.79 6.25
C ILE A 146 11.82 6.32 6.18
N LEU A 147 11.37 6.85 5.03
CA LEU A 147 10.95 8.25 4.87
C LEU A 147 9.68 8.49 5.71
N THR A 148 9.86 8.78 7.00
CA THR A 148 8.75 9.00 7.94
C THR A 148 8.04 10.33 7.66
N LYS A 149 6.79 10.46 8.11
CA LYS A 149 6.03 11.72 8.01
C LYS A 149 6.76 12.88 8.69
N GLU A 150 7.39 12.63 9.84
CA GLU A 150 8.20 13.61 10.57
C GLU A 150 9.37 14.11 9.71
N LEU A 151 10.15 13.18 9.12
CA LEU A 151 11.26 13.54 8.25
C LEU A 151 10.80 14.33 7.01
N ILE A 152 9.68 13.94 6.40
CA ILE A 152 9.14 14.67 5.24
C ILE A 152 8.63 16.06 5.62
N ASN A 153 7.99 16.21 6.77
CA ASN A 153 7.57 17.51 7.28
C ASN A 153 8.79 18.41 7.55
N ASP A 154 9.85 17.87 8.14
CA ASP A 154 11.10 18.58 8.39
C ASP A 154 11.78 19.01 7.09
N ILE A 155 11.79 18.14 6.07
CA ILE A 155 12.31 18.49 4.73
C ILE A 155 11.48 19.61 4.12
N PHE A 156 10.13 19.52 4.18
CA PHE A 156 9.26 20.58 3.69
C PHE A 156 9.57 21.91 4.37
N ASP A 157 9.61 21.94 5.70
CA ASP A 157 9.86 23.16 6.47
C ASP A 157 11.23 23.76 6.16
N LYS A 158 12.26 22.93 5.98
CA LYS A 158 13.59 23.40 5.58
C LYS A 158 13.57 24.07 4.20
N ILE A 159 12.88 23.48 3.23
CA ILE A 159 12.81 24.05 1.88
C ILE A 159 11.96 25.32 1.89
N ASP A 160 10.79 25.31 2.54
CA ASP A 160 9.84 26.42 2.51
C ASP A 160 10.41 27.66 3.20
N ASN A 161 11.07 27.48 4.35
CA ASN A 161 11.71 28.56 5.10
C ASN A 161 13.05 29.04 4.51
N SER A 162 13.65 28.30 3.57
CA SER A 162 14.93 28.70 2.98
C SER A 162 14.79 29.94 2.08
N LYS A 163 15.70 30.90 2.26
CA LYS A 163 15.88 32.07 1.37
C LYS A 163 16.87 31.82 0.24
N GLU A 164 17.72 30.82 0.41
CA GLU A 164 18.72 30.39 -0.57
C GLU A 164 18.24 29.14 -1.31
N PRO A 165 18.83 28.82 -2.47
CA PRO A 165 18.51 27.60 -3.20
C PRO A 165 18.84 26.38 -2.36
N ILE A 166 17.89 25.47 -2.24
CA ILE A 166 18.04 24.24 -1.45
C ILE A 166 17.37 23.08 -2.17
N ALA A 167 18.08 21.95 -2.22
CA ALA A 167 17.59 20.72 -2.80
C ALA A 167 17.91 19.52 -1.92
N PHE A 168 17.04 18.52 -1.98
CA PHE A 168 17.17 17.23 -1.34
C PHE A 168 17.05 16.14 -2.40
N SER A 169 17.87 15.11 -2.23
CA SER A 169 17.68 13.83 -2.91
C SER A 169 17.01 12.88 -1.93
N LEU A 170 15.91 12.26 -2.36
CA LEU A 170 15.24 11.22 -1.60
C LEU A 170 15.38 9.92 -2.39
N SER A 171 15.79 8.83 -1.75
CA SER A 171 16.05 7.57 -2.44
C SER A 171 15.57 6.36 -1.65
N ALA A 172 15.22 5.31 -2.38
CA ALA A 172 14.97 3.95 -1.89
C ALA A 172 15.68 2.96 -2.83
N PRO A 173 15.82 1.67 -2.46
CA PRO A 173 16.45 0.68 -3.34
C PRO A 173 15.81 0.70 -4.74
N GLY A 174 16.62 1.04 -5.75
CA GLY A 174 16.21 1.07 -7.16
C GLY A 174 15.54 2.36 -7.67
N HIS A 175 15.34 3.39 -6.83
CA HIS A 175 14.71 4.64 -7.28
C HIS A 175 15.11 5.89 -6.47
N ILE A 176 15.04 7.06 -7.10
CA ILE A 176 15.46 8.35 -6.53
C ILE A 176 14.63 9.49 -7.11
N ILE A 177 14.35 10.48 -6.28
CA ILE A 177 13.76 11.76 -6.67
C ILE A 177 14.58 12.92 -6.17
N SER A 178 14.31 14.08 -6.75
CA SER A 178 14.80 15.34 -6.25
C SER A 178 13.65 16.26 -5.88
N ILE A 179 13.89 17.07 -4.85
CA ILE A 179 12.96 18.11 -4.43
C ILE A 179 13.73 19.33 -3.96
N GLY A 180 13.25 20.52 -4.31
CA GLY A 180 13.84 21.73 -3.79
C GLY A 180 13.19 22.99 -4.29
N LYS A 181 13.85 24.11 -4.04
CA LYS A 181 13.39 25.46 -4.40
C LYS A 181 14.58 26.33 -4.76
N SER A 182 14.46 27.07 -5.86
CA SER A 182 15.40 28.13 -6.27
C SER A 182 14.97 29.48 -5.69
N SER A 183 15.90 30.42 -5.52
CA SER A 183 15.66 31.73 -4.87
C SER A 183 14.47 32.48 -5.46
N ASN A 184 14.34 32.45 -6.79
CA ASN A 184 13.34 33.19 -7.55
C ASN A 184 12.13 32.33 -8.00
N TYR A 185 12.08 31.06 -7.60
CA TYR A 185 11.04 30.12 -8.05
C TYR A 185 10.21 29.63 -6.86
N LYS A 186 8.93 30.02 -6.81
CA LYS A 186 7.93 29.53 -5.85
C LYS A 186 6.77 28.96 -6.64
N PRO A 187 6.30 27.73 -6.37
CA PRO A 187 6.49 26.90 -5.16
C PRO A 187 7.64 25.86 -5.24
N ILE A 188 7.78 25.05 -4.19
CA ILE A 188 8.72 23.90 -4.14
C ILE A 188 8.48 22.98 -5.34
N TYR A 189 9.54 22.47 -5.94
CA TYR A 189 9.49 21.66 -7.14
C TYR A 189 10.03 20.25 -6.87
N LEU A 190 9.25 19.23 -7.22
CA LEU A 190 9.59 17.82 -7.14
C LEU A 190 9.77 17.25 -8.54
N VAL A 191 10.83 16.46 -8.73
CA VAL A 191 11.13 15.76 -9.98
C VAL A 191 11.30 14.27 -9.71
N ASN A 192 10.48 13.49 -10.40
CA ASN A 192 10.43 12.03 -10.39
C ASN A 192 10.35 11.51 -11.84
N HIS A 193 11.50 11.21 -12.44
CA HIS A 193 11.58 10.78 -13.83
C HIS A 193 10.91 11.80 -14.78
N ASN A 194 9.82 11.42 -15.46
CA ASN A 194 9.03 12.28 -16.33
C ASN A 194 7.93 13.04 -15.55
N ILE A 195 7.74 12.73 -14.27
CA ILE A 195 6.78 13.42 -13.41
C ILE A 195 7.48 14.62 -12.76
N HIS A 196 6.89 15.79 -12.96
CA HIS A 196 7.36 17.02 -12.33
C HIS A 196 6.17 17.75 -11.69
N LYS A 197 6.31 18.19 -10.44
CA LYS A 197 5.19 18.73 -9.67
C LYS A 197 5.58 19.88 -8.78
N HIS A 198 4.64 20.82 -8.68
CA HIS A 198 4.62 21.86 -7.68
C HIS A 198 4.08 21.33 -6.36
N ILE A 199 4.87 21.48 -5.30
CA ILE A 199 4.53 21.08 -3.95
C ILE A 199 4.11 22.31 -3.16
N LEU A 200 2.82 22.38 -2.81
CA LEU A 200 2.20 23.56 -2.20
C LEU A 200 2.13 23.49 -0.67
N ASN A 201 2.20 22.29 -0.10
CA ASN A 201 2.10 22.06 1.34
C ASN A 201 2.74 20.72 1.72
N LYS A 202 2.98 20.53 3.02
CA LYS A 202 3.51 19.29 3.62
C LYS A 202 2.75 18.04 3.16
N LYS A 203 1.42 18.13 3.10
CA LYS A 203 0.54 17.03 2.70
C LYS A 203 0.78 16.58 1.26
N SER A 204 0.88 17.54 0.34
CA SER A 204 1.25 17.30 -1.05
C SER A 204 2.63 16.67 -1.13
N LEU A 205 3.61 17.17 -0.37
CA LEU A 205 4.94 16.59 -0.37
C LEU A 205 4.93 15.12 0.07
N TYR A 206 4.33 14.89 1.23
CA TYR A 206 4.20 13.56 1.81
C TYR A 206 3.55 12.61 0.82
N SER A 207 2.44 13.01 0.21
CA SER A 207 1.79 12.19 -0.83
C SER A 207 2.73 11.89 -1.99
N GLU A 208 3.43 12.88 -2.57
CA GLU A 208 4.25 12.65 -3.75
C GLU A 208 5.48 11.79 -3.47
N VAL A 209 6.23 12.08 -2.41
CA VAL A 209 7.40 11.27 -2.01
C VAL A 209 6.98 9.85 -1.72
N PHE A 210 5.83 9.68 -1.09
CA PHE A 210 5.28 8.37 -0.79
C PHE A 210 4.79 7.65 -2.05
N CYS A 211 4.18 8.35 -3.00
CA CYS A 211 3.79 7.77 -4.29
C CYS A 211 5.00 7.25 -5.10
N THR A 212 6.16 7.87 -4.94
CA THR A 212 7.31 7.58 -5.80
C THR A 212 8.02 6.25 -5.51
N PHE A 213 8.07 5.80 -4.27
CA PHE A 213 8.86 4.60 -3.93
C PHE A 213 7.97 3.36 -3.85
N LYS A 214 8.39 2.28 -4.52
CA LYS A 214 7.80 0.95 -4.28
C LYS A 214 8.14 0.53 -2.86
N TYR A 215 7.12 0.40 -2.02
CA TYR A 215 7.33 0.04 -0.63
C TYR A 215 6.94 -1.41 -0.34
N SER A 216 7.61 -2.01 0.63
CA SER A 216 7.18 -3.29 1.21
C SER A 216 5.74 -3.21 1.74
N MET A 217 5.02 -4.33 1.76
CA MET A 217 3.63 -4.41 2.24
C MET A 217 3.42 -3.83 3.66
N ARG A 218 4.46 -3.83 4.51
CA ARG A 218 4.47 -3.20 5.84
C ARG A 218 4.25 -1.69 5.82
N ILE A 219 4.71 -1.03 4.76
CA ILE A 219 4.59 0.41 4.57
C ILE A 219 3.26 0.74 3.88
N ALA A 220 2.73 -0.12 3.01
CA ALA A 220 1.35 0.02 2.51
C ALA A 220 0.31 -0.06 3.65
N LEU A 221 0.53 -0.95 4.63
CA LEU A 221 -0.26 -1.00 5.87
C LEU A 221 -0.16 0.27 6.70
N SER A 222 1.03 0.90 6.76
CA SER A 222 1.18 2.16 7.48
C SER A 222 0.45 3.32 6.80
N ILE A 223 0.39 3.38 5.45
CA ILE A 223 -0.44 4.36 4.72
C ILE A 223 -1.89 4.29 5.18
N PHE A 224 -2.46 3.09 5.13
CA PHE A 224 -3.87 2.87 5.44
C PHE A 224 -4.20 3.18 6.90
N ARG A 225 -3.23 2.97 7.81
CA ARG A 225 -3.35 3.36 9.22
C ARG A 225 -3.31 4.88 9.43
N TYR A 226 -2.49 5.62 8.68
CA TYR A 226 -2.29 7.06 8.87
C TYR A 226 -3.21 7.95 7.99
N SER A 227 -3.77 7.42 6.90
CA SER A 227 -4.64 8.17 5.98
C SER A 227 -5.95 8.65 6.62
N TYR A 228 -6.39 7.99 7.70
CA TYR A 228 -7.63 8.33 8.42
C TYR A 228 -7.47 9.53 9.38
N GLN A 229 -6.28 9.78 9.94
CA GLN A 229 -6.07 10.89 10.88
C GLN A 229 -6.15 12.28 10.23
N GLU A 230 -6.12 12.38 8.89
CA GLU A 230 -6.12 13.67 8.16
C GLU A 230 -7.08 13.73 6.96
N GLU A 231 -8.12 12.89 6.94
CA GLU A 231 -9.18 12.86 5.89
C GLU A 231 -8.64 12.90 4.45
N ASN A 232 -7.50 12.29 4.14
CA ASN A 232 -7.04 12.14 2.75
C ASN A 232 -5.73 11.35 2.61
N ILE A 233 -5.82 10.13 2.09
CA ILE A 233 -4.93 9.62 1.03
C ILE A 233 -5.81 8.85 0.04
N SER A 234 -5.64 9.09 -1.26
CA SER A 234 -6.48 8.45 -2.27
C SER A 234 -6.22 6.94 -2.30
N ILE A 235 -7.16 6.13 -1.82
CA ILE A 235 -7.13 4.67 -1.98
C ILE A 235 -6.95 4.30 -3.46
N LYS A 236 -7.47 5.14 -4.35
CA LYS A 236 -7.29 5.11 -5.80
C LYS A 236 -5.82 4.93 -6.23
N TYR A 237 -4.84 5.43 -5.47
CA TYR A 237 -3.42 5.31 -5.82
C TYR A 237 -2.81 3.98 -5.37
N VAL A 238 -3.11 3.51 -4.16
CA VAL A 238 -2.63 2.19 -3.70
C VAL A 238 -3.21 1.09 -4.58
N THR A 239 -4.47 1.25 -5.00
CA THR A 239 -5.17 0.30 -5.88
C THR A 239 -4.77 0.39 -7.35
N ASN A 240 -4.10 1.48 -7.78
CA ASN A 240 -3.63 1.63 -9.16
C ASN A 240 -2.15 1.25 -9.35
N ASN A 241 -1.35 1.19 -8.27
CA ASN A 241 0.09 0.96 -8.33
C ASN A 241 0.57 -0.33 -7.67
N LEU A 242 -0.28 -0.97 -6.86
CA LEU A 242 -0.09 -2.36 -6.46
C LEU A 242 -0.68 -3.26 -7.54
N ASP A 243 -0.03 -4.38 -7.81
CA ASP A 243 -0.67 -5.42 -8.59
C ASP A 243 -1.83 -6.04 -7.79
N LYS A 244 -2.61 -6.88 -8.47
CA LYS A 244 -3.82 -7.46 -7.90
C LYS A 244 -3.53 -8.36 -6.69
N ASP A 245 -2.38 -9.03 -6.68
CA ASP A 245 -2.01 -9.97 -5.64
C ASP A 245 -1.54 -9.20 -4.40
N ASP A 246 -0.72 -8.17 -4.59
CA ASP A 246 -0.34 -7.20 -3.55
C ASP A 246 -1.57 -6.55 -2.90
N LEU A 247 -2.60 -6.21 -3.68
CA LEU A 247 -3.85 -5.65 -3.15
C LEU A 247 -4.63 -6.64 -2.28
N CYS A 248 -4.77 -7.88 -2.74
CA CYS A 248 -5.43 -8.93 -1.96
C CYS A 248 -4.70 -9.19 -0.63
N ASN A 249 -3.37 -9.18 -0.69
CA ASN A 249 -2.50 -9.48 0.44
C ASN A 249 -2.50 -8.33 1.48
N LEU A 250 -2.74 -7.10 1.04
CA LEU A 250 -2.81 -5.93 1.90
C LEU A 250 -3.98 -5.97 2.89
N LEU A 251 -5.20 -6.23 2.40
CA LEU A 251 -6.36 -6.41 3.28
C LEU A 251 -6.19 -7.64 4.18
N CYS A 252 -5.57 -8.70 3.66
CA CYS A 252 -5.26 -9.90 4.43
C CYS A 252 -4.38 -9.58 5.65
N LEU A 253 -3.31 -8.79 5.46
CA LEU A 253 -2.46 -8.38 6.57
C LEU A 253 -3.12 -7.41 7.54
N ALA A 254 -3.97 -6.50 7.05
CA ALA A 254 -4.71 -5.59 7.93
C ALA A 254 -5.61 -6.38 8.89
N LEU A 255 -6.31 -7.39 8.37
CA LEU A 255 -7.11 -8.33 9.16
C LEU A 255 -6.25 -9.18 10.11
N GLN A 256 -5.14 -9.76 9.59
CA GLN A 256 -4.24 -10.60 10.38
C GLN A 256 -3.63 -9.86 11.58
N ASN A 257 -3.34 -8.56 11.46
CA ASN A 257 -2.70 -7.76 12.51
C ASN A 257 -3.69 -6.85 13.28
N GLY A 258 -4.99 -6.95 12.99
CA GLY A 258 -6.00 -6.18 13.71
C GLY A 258 -6.02 -4.68 13.42
N HIS A 259 -5.59 -4.26 12.23
CA HIS A 259 -5.54 -2.84 11.84
C HIS A 259 -6.90 -2.36 11.31
N THR A 260 -7.81 -2.07 12.25
CA THR A 260 -9.20 -1.68 12.01
C THR A 260 -9.36 -0.53 11.00
N GLU A 261 -8.60 0.55 11.16
CA GLU A 261 -8.68 1.73 10.29
C GLU A 261 -8.25 1.40 8.86
N ALA A 262 -7.24 0.54 8.73
CA ALA A 262 -6.75 0.13 7.42
C ALA A 262 -7.77 -0.71 6.65
N ILE A 263 -8.51 -1.57 7.35
CA ILE A 263 -9.60 -2.38 6.77
C ILE A 263 -10.69 -1.47 6.21
N LYS A 264 -11.15 -0.50 7.02
CA LYS A 264 -12.20 0.44 6.61
C LYS A 264 -11.82 1.23 5.37
N VAL A 265 -10.66 1.90 5.43
CA VAL A 265 -10.16 2.72 4.32
C VAL A 265 -9.95 1.87 3.06
N TYR A 266 -9.45 0.64 3.18
CA TYR A 266 -9.32 -0.27 2.03
C TYR A 266 -10.67 -0.56 1.37
N ILE A 267 -11.68 -0.96 2.15
CA ILE A 267 -13.00 -1.34 1.64
C ILE A 267 -13.72 -0.14 1.01
N GLU A 268 -13.74 1.01 1.70
CA GLU A 268 -14.30 2.25 1.17
C GLU A 268 -13.67 2.62 -0.18
N GLY A 269 -12.35 2.46 -0.29
CA GLY A 269 -11.65 2.90 -1.48
C GLY A 269 -11.76 1.98 -2.68
N ILE A 270 -11.85 0.67 -2.48
CA ILE A 270 -12.12 -0.26 -3.60
C ILE A 270 -13.57 -0.13 -4.11
N SER A 271 -14.49 0.40 -3.30
CA SER A 271 -15.89 0.63 -3.71
C SER A 271 -15.99 1.47 -4.97
N ASN A 272 -15.11 2.47 -5.11
CA ASN A 272 -15.10 3.43 -6.21
C ASN A 272 -14.32 2.95 -7.45
N LEU A 273 -13.78 1.73 -7.44
CA LEU A 273 -13.00 1.20 -8.56
C LEU A 273 -13.88 0.47 -9.57
N SER A 274 -13.73 0.83 -10.84
CA SER A 274 -14.36 0.16 -11.99
C SER A 274 -13.42 -0.91 -12.58
N GLY A 275 -13.99 -2.02 -13.08
CA GLY A 275 -13.22 -3.03 -13.82
C GLY A 275 -12.43 -4.03 -12.96
N ILE A 276 -12.59 -4.00 -11.64
CA ILE A 276 -11.90 -4.91 -10.71
C ILE A 276 -12.90 -5.87 -10.06
N ASN A 277 -12.49 -7.13 -9.87
CA ASN A 277 -13.27 -8.13 -9.15
C ASN A 277 -13.20 -7.87 -7.63
N LYS A 278 -14.20 -7.15 -7.12
CA LYS A 278 -14.31 -6.79 -5.71
C LYS A 278 -14.50 -8.00 -4.79
N GLN A 279 -15.16 -9.06 -5.26
CA GLN A 279 -15.29 -10.31 -4.51
C GLN A 279 -13.91 -10.91 -4.19
N GLN A 280 -13.01 -10.93 -5.18
CA GLN A 280 -11.67 -11.47 -4.99
C GLN A 280 -10.83 -10.61 -4.03
N LEU A 281 -10.89 -9.29 -4.15
CA LEU A 281 -10.17 -8.39 -3.26
C LEU A 281 -10.64 -8.52 -1.81
N LEU A 282 -11.96 -8.54 -1.59
CA LEU A 282 -12.56 -8.68 -0.27
C LEU A 282 -12.32 -10.08 0.33
N ALA A 283 -12.17 -11.12 -0.50
CA ALA A 283 -11.78 -12.44 0.00
C ALA A 283 -10.43 -12.42 0.73
N ALA A 284 -9.58 -11.42 0.45
CA ALA A 284 -8.36 -11.11 1.19
C ALA A 284 -7.51 -12.37 1.45
N LYS A 285 -7.32 -13.18 0.42
CA LYS A 285 -6.62 -14.46 0.55
C LYS A 285 -5.12 -14.22 0.61
N ARG A 286 -4.46 -14.81 1.61
CA ARG A 286 -3.01 -14.83 1.70
C ARG A 286 -2.43 -15.62 0.53
N GLU A 287 -1.38 -15.09 -0.11
CA GLU A 287 -0.79 -15.69 -1.31
C GLU A 287 -0.27 -17.12 -1.11
N ASN A 288 0.36 -17.40 0.05
CA ASN A 288 1.06 -18.66 0.27
C ASN A 288 0.13 -19.87 0.44
N ASP A 289 -1.02 -19.68 1.06
CA ASP A 289 -1.91 -20.77 1.46
C ASP A 289 -3.40 -20.44 1.32
N GLY A 290 -3.73 -19.37 0.60
CA GLY A 290 -5.10 -18.98 0.30
C GLY A 290 -5.98 -18.68 1.51
N THR A 291 -5.41 -18.59 2.73
CA THR A 291 -6.20 -18.35 3.95
C THR A 291 -6.80 -16.95 3.91
N PRO A 292 -8.13 -16.80 4.04
CA PRO A 292 -8.77 -15.48 4.06
C PRO A 292 -8.34 -14.64 5.26
N GLY A 293 -8.21 -13.33 5.08
CA GLY A 293 -7.87 -12.41 6.17
C GLY A 293 -8.83 -12.49 7.37
N LEU A 294 -10.14 -12.64 7.14
CA LEU A 294 -11.12 -12.82 8.21
C LEU A 294 -10.86 -14.10 9.03
N CYS A 295 -10.38 -15.16 8.37
CA CYS A 295 -9.96 -16.39 9.05
C CYS A 295 -8.79 -16.08 9.99
N LEU A 296 -7.79 -15.32 9.53
CA LEU A 296 -6.63 -14.93 10.36
C LEU A 296 -7.00 -14.00 11.51
N ALA A 297 -7.92 -13.05 11.30
CA ALA A 297 -8.45 -12.19 12.36
C ALA A 297 -9.14 -13.00 13.47
N LEU A 298 -9.92 -14.02 13.08
CA LEU A 298 -10.55 -14.98 14.00
C LEU A 298 -9.52 -15.86 14.71
N CYS A 299 -8.51 -16.34 13.99
CA CYS A 299 -7.40 -17.12 14.56
C CYS A 299 -6.59 -16.35 15.61
N ASN A 300 -6.43 -15.03 15.43
CA ASN A 300 -5.63 -14.18 16.31
C ASN A 300 -6.48 -13.43 17.36
N GLY A 301 -7.81 -13.60 17.34
CA GLY A 301 -8.71 -12.95 18.28
C GLY A 301 -8.86 -11.42 18.10
N HIS A 302 -8.66 -10.89 16.89
CA HIS A 302 -8.73 -9.45 16.62
C HIS A 302 -10.18 -8.94 16.50
N VAL A 303 -10.80 -8.69 17.65
CA VAL A 303 -12.21 -8.32 17.82
C VAL A 303 -12.65 -7.17 16.89
N GLU A 304 -11.94 -6.03 16.91
CA GLU A 304 -12.43 -4.84 16.19
C GLU A 304 -12.20 -4.90 14.69
N ALA A 305 -11.18 -5.63 14.24
CA ALA A 305 -10.99 -5.94 12.83
C ALA A 305 -12.12 -6.84 12.29
N ILE A 306 -12.59 -7.82 13.08
CA ILE A 306 -13.74 -8.66 12.71
C ILE A 306 -15.00 -7.81 12.58
N LYS A 307 -15.30 -6.96 13.57
CA LYS A 307 -16.50 -6.09 13.55
C LYS A 307 -16.50 -5.18 12.33
N VAL A 308 -15.42 -4.42 12.14
CA VAL A 308 -15.34 -3.45 11.03
C VAL A 308 -15.38 -4.15 9.68
N TYR A 309 -14.67 -5.26 9.51
CA TYR A 309 -14.74 -6.00 8.25
C TYR A 309 -16.17 -6.45 7.92
N ILE A 310 -16.88 -7.03 8.89
CA ILE A 310 -18.27 -7.49 8.68
C ILE A 310 -19.19 -6.30 8.40
N GLU A 311 -19.10 -5.22 9.18
CA GLU A 311 -19.90 -3.99 8.98
C GLU A 311 -19.73 -3.42 7.57
N GLU A 312 -18.48 -3.26 7.13
CA GLU A 312 -18.16 -2.68 5.82
C GLU A 312 -18.63 -3.58 4.66
N ILE A 313 -18.43 -4.91 4.72
CA ILE A 313 -18.92 -5.80 3.66
C ILE A 313 -20.45 -5.95 3.68
N SER A 314 -21.11 -5.72 4.82
CA SER A 314 -22.57 -5.85 4.94
C SER A 314 -23.31 -4.83 4.08
N ASN A 315 -22.76 -3.61 4.01
CA ASN A 315 -23.28 -2.53 3.19
C ASN A 315 -22.79 -2.58 1.73
N PHE A 316 -21.88 -3.50 1.42
CA PHE A 316 -21.24 -3.56 0.12
C PHE A 316 -22.14 -4.27 -0.93
N PRO A 317 -22.45 -3.64 -2.07
CA PRO A 317 -23.34 -4.20 -3.07
C PRO A 317 -22.63 -5.20 -4.01
N GLY A 318 -23.37 -6.19 -4.51
CA GLY A 318 -22.92 -7.06 -5.60
C GLY A 318 -21.83 -8.08 -5.23
N ILE A 319 -21.70 -8.41 -3.94
CA ILE A 319 -20.75 -9.41 -3.44
C ILE A 319 -21.47 -10.59 -2.81
N ASP A 320 -20.86 -11.77 -2.89
CA ASP A 320 -21.30 -12.96 -2.18
C ASP A 320 -20.76 -12.91 -0.73
N LYS A 321 -21.59 -12.36 0.16
CA LYS A 321 -21.30 -12.24 1.60
C LYS A 321 -21.18 -13.61 2.27
N GLN A 322 -21.96 -14.60 1.83
CA GLN A 322 -21.89 -15.96 2.39
C GLN A 322 -20.49 -16.54 2.20
N GLN A 323 -19.93 -16.41 0.99
CA GLN A 323 -18.59 -16.91 0.69
C GLN A 323 -17.50 -16.20 1.53
N LEU A 324 -17.57 -14.87 1.66
CA LEU A 324 -16.60 -14.10 2.43
C LEU A 324 -16.66 -14.43 3.93
N LEU A 325 -17.87 -14.47 4.49
CA LEU A 325 -18.10 -14.74 5.91
C LEU A 325 -17.78 -16.18 6.30
N ALA A 326 -17.87 -17.14 5.38
CA ALA A 326 -17.47 -18.52 5.63
C ALA A 326 -15.99 -18.64 6.03
N ALA A 327 -15.13 -17.72 5.54
CA ALA A 327 -13.73 -17.56 5.93
C ALA A 327 -12.97 -18.90 6.06
N LYS A 328 -13.17 -19.79 5.08
CA LYS A 328 -12.56 -21.12 5.06
C LYS A 328 -11.14 -21.06 4.51
N ASN A 329 -10.18 -21.65 5.24
CA ASN A 329 -8.83 -21.85 4.72
C ASN A 329 -8.80 -22.95 3.63
N GLN A 330 -7.64 -23.23 3.05
CA GLN A 330 -7.48 -24.26 2.00
C GLN A 330 -7.93 -25.67 2.41
N ARG A 331 -7.92 -26.00 3.71
CA ARG A 331 -8.43 -27.29 4.23
C ARG A 331 -9.95 -27.28 4.46
N GLY A 332 -10.63 -26.21 4.07
CA GLY A 332 -12.06 -26.02 4.32
C GLY A 332 -12.39 -25.68 5.77
N THR A 333 -11.40 -25.42 6.63
CA THR A 333 -11.61 -25.09 8.05
C THR A 333 -12.10 -23.64 8.19
N PRO A 334 -13.30 -23.40 8.75
CA PRO A 334 -13.82 -22.04 8.95
C PRO A 334 -13.03 -21.28 10.03
N GLY A 335 -12.88 -19.96 9.88
CA GLY A 335 -12.26 -19.13 10.93
C GLY A 335 -12.95 -19.25 12.30
N LEU A 336 -14.29 -19.34 12.33
CA LEU A 336 -15.05 -19.51 13.57
C LEU A 336 -14.70 -20.83 14.29
N PHE A 337 -14.39 -21.89 13.55
CA PHE A 337 -13.90 -23.14 14.13
C PHE A 337 -12.59 -22.91 14.89
N ILE A 338 -11.65 -22.17 14.28
CA ILE A 338 -10.33 -21.92 14.88
C ILE A 338 -10.46 -21.02 16.11
N ALA A 339 -11.31 -19.99 16.06
CA ALA A 339 -11.59 -19.13 17.21
C ALA A 339 -12.17 -19.92 18.40
N LEU A 340 -13.08 -20.87 18.14
CA LEU A 340 -13.62 -21.79 19.15
C LEU A 340 -12.54 -22.74 19.69
N GLN A 341 -11.74 -23.32 18.81
CA GLN A 341 -10.64 -24.21 19.18
C GLN A 341 -9.58 -23.53 20.06
N GLN A 342 -9.29 -22.25 19.81
CA GLN A 342 -8.30 -21.47 20.57
C GLN A 342 -8.90 -20.70 21.75
N GLY A 343 -10.22 -20.69 21.91
CA GLY A 343 -10.88 -20.06 23.04
C GLY A 343 -11.04 -18.53 22.96
N HIS A 344 -11.02 -17.93 21.76
CA HIS A 344 -11.15 -16.48 21.58
C HIS A 344 -12.61 -16.00 21.73
N ALA A 345 -13.11 -15.96 22.97
CA ALA A 345 -14.49 -15.64 23.32
C ALA A 345 -15.02 -14.33 22.70
N GLU A 346 -14.27 -13.23 22.83
CA GLU A 346 -14.70 -11.91 22.32
C GLU A 346 -14.73 -11.87 20.77
N ALA A 347 -13.84 -12.60 20.10
CA ALA A 347 -13.85 -12.69 18.64
C ALA A 347 -15.04 -13.52 18.12
N ILE A 348 -15.38 -14.61 18.82
CA ILE A 348 -16.59 -15.40 18.55
C ILE A 348 -17.83 -14.53 18.70
N LYS A 349 -17.94 -13.80 19.80
CA LYS A 349 -19.05 -12.88 20.06
C LYS A 349 -19.17 -11.82 18.96
N ALA A 350 -18.08 -11.13 18.63
CA ALA A 350 -18.04 -10.13 17.58
C ALA A 350 -18.45 -10.68 16.21
N TYR A 351 -18.01 -11.89 15.86
CA TYR A 351 -18.41 -12.53 14.60
C TYR A 351 -19.90 -12.83 14.57
N ILE A 352 -20.44 -13.44 15.63
CA ILE A 352 -21.87 -13.79 15.72
C ILE A 352 -22.74 -12.52 15.69
N GLU A 353 -22.37 -11.49 16.46
CA GLU A 353 -23.02 -10.18 16.49
C GLU A 353 -22.90 -9.43 15.14
N GLY A 354 -21.84 -9.64 14.37
CA GLY A 354 -21.70 -9.05 13.05
C GLY A 354 -22.64 -9.69 12.02
N ILE A 355 -22.83 -11.01 12.07
CA ILE A 355 -23.57 -11.73 11.02
C ILE A 355 -25.07 -11.84 11.28
N PHE A 356 -25.56 -11.69 12.52
CA PHE A 356 -26.96 -12.05 12.83
C PHE A 356 -28.01 -11.17 12.15
N ASN A 357 -27.68 -9.92 11.85
CA ASN A 357 -28.58 -8.96 11.19
C ASN A 357 -28.55 -9.04 9.66
N LEU A 358 -27.73 -9.93 9.09
CA LEU A 358 -27.56 -10.02 7.64
C LEU A 358 -28.65 -10.87 7.02
N SER A 359 -29.30 -10.32 5.99
CA SER A 359 -30.31 -11.01 5.20
C SER A 359 -29.69 -11.74 4.02
N GLY A 360 -30.35 -12.82 3.58
CA GLY A 360 -29.94 -13.58 2.38
C GLY A 360 -28.68 -14.44 2.56
N ILE A 361 -28.24 -14.67 3.80
CA ILE A 361 -27.12 -15.56 4.12
C ILE A 361 -27.58 -16.77 4.94
N ASP A 362 -26.90 -17.89 4.79
CA ASP A 362 -27.11 -19.09 5.60
C ASP A 362 -26.33 -18.97 6.92
N ILE A 363 -26.95 -18.28 7.88
CA ILE A 363 -26.41 -18.09 9.24
C ILE A 363 -26.19 -19.44 9.93
N GLN A 364 -27.10 -20.41 9.74
CA GLN A 364 -26.96 -21.75 10.33
C GLN A 364 -25.69 -22.43 9.83
N GLY A 365 -25.42 -22.39 8.52
CA GLY A 365 -24.22 -22.96 7.91
C GLY A 365 -22.92 -22.29 8.36
N LEU A 366 -22.92 -20.96 8.54
CA LEU A 366 -21.76 -20.24 9.08
C LEU A 366 -21.48 -20.63 10.54
N LEU A 367 -22.53 -20.64 11.37
CA LEU A 367 -22.42 -20.96 12.81
C LEU A 367 -22.09 -22.44 13.05
N ALA A 368 -22.44 -23.34 12.14
CA ALA A 368 -22.10 -24.75 12.25
C ALA A 368 -20.60 -24.96 12.41
N ALA A 369 -19.79 -24.13 11.75
CA ALA A 369 -18.33 -24.09 11.88
C ALA A 369 -17.71 -25.51 11.87
N LYS A 370 -18.11 -26.34 10.89
CA LYS A 370 -17.67 -27.74 10.78
C LYS A 370 -16.44 -27.84 9.87
N ILE A 371 -15.50 -28.70 10.25
CA ILE A 371 -14.42 -29.14 9.35
C ILE A 371 -14.91 -30.29 8.45
N SER A 372 -14.04 -30.80 7.58
CA SER A 372 -14.39 -31.78 6.54
C SER A 372 -14.98 -33.09 7.07
N ASP A 373 -14.64 -33.50 8.29
CA ASP A 373 -15.19 -34.71 8.92
C ASP A 373 -16.54 -34.46 9.63
N GLY A 374 -17.05 -33.23 9.59
CA GLY A 374 -18.30 -32.83 10.25
C GLY A 374 -18.14 -32.36 11.70
N THR A 375 -16.95 -32.43 12.29
CA THR A 375 -16.69 -31.98 13.66
C THR A 375 -16.85 -30.45 13.78
N PRO A 376 -17.73 -29.96 14.67
CA PRO A 376 -17.98 -28.52 14.82
C PRO A 376 -16.96 -27.86 15.76
N GLY A 377 -16.73 -26.56 15.60
CA GLY A 377 -15.82 -25.81 16.48
C GLY A 377 -16.21 -25.86 17.96
N LEU A 378 -17.51 -25.91 18.28
CA LEU A 378 -17.99 -26.01 19.66
C LEU A 378 -17.53 -27.32 20.34
N PHE A 379 -17.38 -28.41 19.57
CA PHE A 379 -16.78 -29.65 20.07
C PHE A 379 -15.33 -29.40 20.51
N MET A 380 -14.53 -28.70 19.70
CA MET A 380 -13.14 -28.38 20.04
C MET A 380 -13.03 -27.47 21.25
N ALA A 381 -13.93 -26.48 21.40
CA ALA A 381 -13.96 -25.62 22.58
C ALA A 381 -14.26 -26.42 23.87
N LEU A 382 -15.16 -27.40 23.79
CA LEU A 382 -15.47 -28.33 24.89
C LEU A 382 -14.28 -29.24 25.20
N GLN A 383 -13.72 -29.88 24.17
CA GLN A 383 -12.56 -30.75 24.30
C GLN A 383 -11.37 -30.01 24.93
N ASN A 384 -11.10 -28.77 24.54
CA ASN A 384 -9.97 -27.99 25.06
C ASN A 384 -10.28 -27.23 26.36
N GLY A 385 -11.51 -27.33 26.88
CA GLY A 385 -11.91 -26.70 28.14
C GLY A 385 -12.11 -25.18 28.10
N HIS A 386 -12.37 -24.58 26.95
CA HIS A 386 -12.52 -23.13 26.78
C HIS A 386 -13.91 -22.61 27.22
N ALA A 387 -14.13 -22.54 28.53
CA ALA A 387 -15.42 -22.15 29.13
C ALA A 387 -16.00 -20.81 28.61
N GLU A 388 -15.18 -19.76 28.52
CA GLU A 388 -15.66 -18.45 28.05
C GLU A 388 -16.04 -18.45 26.55
N ALA A 389 -15.31 -19.19 25.72
CA ALA A 389 -15.65 -19.33 24.30
C ALA A 389 -16.95 -20.12 24.09
N ILE A 390 -17.16 -21.17 24.88
CA ILE A 390 -18.42 -21.92 24.92
C ILE A 390 -19.57 -20.99 25.30
N LYS A 391 -19.40 -20.21 26.38
CA LYS A 391 -20.41 -19.26 26.84
C LYS A 391 -20.74 -18.22 25.77
N ALA A 392 -19.73 -17.57 25.19
CA ALA A 392 -19.90 -16.57 24.16
C ALA A 392 -20.64 -17.12 22.92
N TYR A 393 -20.28 -18.33 22.48
CA TYR A 393 -20.96 -18.99 21.36
C TYR A 393 -22.42 -19.28 21.69
N ILE A 394 -22.70 -19.89 22.85
CA ILE A 394 -24.06 -20.24 23.27
C ILE A 394 -24.93 -18.98 23.40
N GLU A 395 -24.46 -17.98 24.15
CA GLU A 395 -25.16 -16.68 24.32
C GLU A 395 -25.43 -16.02 22.96
N GLY A 396 -24.44 -15.99 22.08
CA GLY A 396 -24.57 -15.41 20.74
C GLY A 396 -25.65 -16.08 19.90
N ILE A 397 -25.65 -17.42 19.79
CA ILE A 397 -26.65 -18.12 18.97
C ILE A 397 -28.06 -18.09 19.59
N PHE A 398 -28.20 -17.91 20.90
CA PHE A 398 -29.53 -17.79 21.52
C PHE A 398 -30.29 -16.56 21.02
N ASN A 399 -29.59 -15.48 20.72
CA ASN A 399 -30.18 -14.23 20.23
C ASN A 399 -30.62 -14.27 18.76
N ILE A 400 -30.32 -15.35 18.03
CA ILE A 400 -30.59 -15.43 16.58
C ILE A 400 -31.91 -16.15 16.30
N PRO A 401 -32.92 -15.51 15.68
CA PRO A 401 -34.18 -16.16 15.36
C PRO A 401 -34.01 -17.18 14.22
N GLY A 402 -34.88 -18.19 14.16
CA GLY A 402 -34.97 -19.12 13.03
C GLY A 402 -33.90 -20.21 12.91
N ILE A 403 -32.78 -20.13 13.64
CA ILE A 403 -31.71 -21.16 13.56
C ILE A 403 -32.02 -22.43 14.37
N ASN A 404 -31.49 -23.57 13.91
CA ASN A 404 -31.59 -24.85 14.61
C ASN A 404 -30.50 -24.96 15.68
N ARG A 405 -30.74 -24.32 16.83
CA ARG A 405 -29.81 -24.32 17.98
C ARG A 405 -29.55 -25.72 18.52
N ARG A 406 -30.54 -26.63 18.46
CA ARG A 406 -30.36 -28.01 18.95
C ARG A 406 -29.28 -28.73 18.17
N GLU A 407 -29.23 -28.52 16.85
CA GLU A 407 -28.18 -29.09 16.00
C GLU A 407 -26.81 -28.48 16.33
N LEU A 408 -26.71 -27.15 16.41
CA LEU A 408 -25.45 -26.46 16.72
C LEU A 408 -24.88 -26.87 18.09
N LEU A 409 -25.76 -26.90 19.10
CA LEU A 409 -25.41 -27.29 20.47
C LEU A 409 -25.11 -28.78 20.60
N ALA A 410 -25.54 -29.64 19.68
CA ALA A 410 -25.24 -31.08 19.78
C ALA A 410 -23.71 -31.31 19.92
N ALA A 411 -22.90 -30.50 19.22
CA ALA A 411 -21.45 -30.48 19.30
C ALA A 411 -20.84 -31.89 19.28
N LYS A 412 -21.18 -32.68 18.25
CA LYS A 412 -20.78 -34.08 18.11
C LYS A 412 -19.83 -34.26 16.93
N THR A 413 -18.91 -35.20 17.06
CA THR A 413 -18.11 -35.77 15.96
C THR A 413 -18.97 -36.65 15.05
N LEU A 414 -18.39 -37.13 13.94
CA LEU A 414 -19.09 -37.97 12.94
C LEU A 414 -19.66 -39.26 13.51
N ASP A 415 -18.96 -39.87 14.48
CA ASP A 415 -19.39 -41.07 15.21
C ASP A 415 -20.50 -40.80 16.24
N GLY A 416 -20.91 -39.54 16.40
CA GLY A 416 -21.94 -39.11 17.34
C GLY A 416 -21.42 -38.85 18.75
N THR A 417 -20.12 -38.89 19.00
CA THR A 417 -19.53 -38.62 20.33
C THR A 417 -19.70 -37.14 20.70
N PRO A 418 -20.43 -36.80 21.79
CA PRO A 418 -20.63 -35.40 22.19
C PRO A 418 -19.38 -34.81 22.84
N GLY A 419 -19.04 -33.57 22.49
CA GLY A 419 -17.91 -32.84 23.08
C GLY A 419 -18.02 -32.67 24.59
N LEU A 420 -19.25 -32.62 25.13
CA LEU A 420 -19.49 -32.57 26.58
C LEU A 420 -18.94 -33.82 27.30
N ASN A 421 -19.04 -35.00 26.68
CA ASN A 421 -18.50 -36.23 27.26
C ASN A 421 -16.97 -36.17 27.29
N ILE A 422 -16.36 -35.68 26.21
CA ILE A 422 -14.92 -35.50 26.12
C ILE A 422 -14.42 -34.49 27.16
N ALA A 423 -15.10 -33.34 27.31
CA ALA A 423 -14.79 -32.34 28.33
C ALA A 423 -14.79 -32.93 29.75
N LEU A 424 -15.78 -33.78 30.06
CA LEU A 424 -15.86 -34.46 31.35
C LEU A 424 -14.75 -35.50 31.53
N GLN A 425 -14.46 -36.31 30.49
CA GLN A 425 -13.40 -37.32 30.50
C GLN A 425 -12.01 -36.69 30.70
N GLN A 426 -11.77 -35.52 30.10
CA GLN A 426 -10.50 -34.79 30.20
C GLN A 426 -10.41 -33.89 31.45
N GLY A 427 -11.43 -33.90 32.33
CA GLY A 427 -11.43 -33.14 33.58
C GLY A 427 -11.70 -31.63 33.40
N HIS A 428 -12.20 -31.18 32.26
CA HIS A 428 -12.58 -29.80 32.00
C HIS A 428 -13.94 -29.45 32.64
N SER A 429 -14.05 -29.61 33.96
CA SER A 429 -15.29 -29.43 34.72
C SER A 429 -15.90 -28.04 34.57
N GLN A 430 -15.09 -26.99 34.46
CA GLN A 430 -15.59 -25.62 34.27
C GLN A 430 -16.26 -25.44 32.90
N ALA A 431 -15.69 -26.02 31.83
CA ALA A 431 -16.28 -25.97 30.50
C ALA A 431 -17.60 -26.75 30.43
N ALA A 432 -17.61 -27.97 31.00
CA ALA A 432 -18.82 -28.80 31.07
C ALA A 432 -19.93 -28.13 31.91
N LYS A 433 -19.56 -27.50 33.03
CA LYS A 433 -20.47 -26.73 33.88
C LYS A 433 -21.04 -25.54 33.12
N THR A 434 -20.18 -24.72 32.53
CA THR A 434 -20.56 -23.53 31.77
C THR A 434 -21.50 -23.87 30.61
N TYR A 435 -21.19 -24.94 29.87
CA TYR A 435 -22.03 -25.46 28.79
C TYR A 435 -23.46 -25.79 29.28
N LYS A 436 -23.57 -26.57 30.36
CA LYS A 436 -24.88 -26.96 30.93
C LYS A 436 -25.64 -25.75 31.47
N GLU A 437 -25.00 -24.94 32.31
CA GLU A 437 -25.64 -23.79 32.98
C GLU A 437 -26.13 -22.75 31.98
N THR A 438 -25.32 -22.45 30.96
CA THR A 438 -25.71 -21.46 29.94
C THR A 438 -26.92 -21.95 29.15
N ILE A 439 -26.94 -23.22 28.72
CA ILE A 439 -28.11 -23.79 28.03
C ILE A 439 -29.36 -23.79 28.92
N SER A 440 -29.22 -24.24 30.18
CA SER A 440 -30.33 -24.25 31.13
C SER A 440 -30.92 -22.85 31.35
N LYS A 441 -30.06 -21.84 31.53
CA LYS A 441 -30.48 -20.44 31.69
C LYS A 441 -31.37 -19.98 30.53
N PHE A 442 -30.98 -20.24 29.28
CA PHE A 442 -31.75 -19.81 28.12
C PHE A 442 -32.98 -20.67 27.83
N MET A 443 -32.99 -21.95 28.20
CA MET A 443 -34.21 -22.77 28.16
C MET A 443 -35.26 -22.26 29.15
N MET A 444 -34.84 -21.83 30.35
CA MET A 444 -35.74 -21.25 31.35
C MET A 444 -36.32 -19.90 30.90
N LEU A 445 -35.50 -19.03 30.30
CA LEU A 445 -35.96 -17.74 29.76
C LEU A 445 -36.99 -17.89 28.63
N ARG A 446 -36.94 -18.97 27.84
CA ARG A 446 -37.90 -19.23 26.74
C ARG A 446 -39.21 -19.85 27.22
N ASN A 447 -39.17 -20.64 28.30
CA ASN A 447 -40.34 -21.36 28.82
C ASN A 447 -41.17 -20.54 29.80
N GLY A 448 -40.76 -19.31 30.13
CA GLY A 448 -41.52 -18.32 30.89
C GLY A 448 -42.25 -18.89 32.11
N LEU A 449 -41.59 -18.95 33.26
CA LEU A 449 -42.26 -18.97 34.57
C LEU A 449 -41.44 -18.11 35.55
N PRO A 450 -42.11 -17.45 36.51
CA PRO A 450 -41.73 -16.18 37.14
C PRO A 450 -40.44 -16.20 37.95
#